data_AF-A0A0M0GJV2-F1
#
_entry.id   AF-A0A0M0GJV2-F1
#
_cell.length_a   1.000
_cell.length_b   1.000
_cell.length_c   1.000
_cell.angle_alpha   90.00
_cell.angle_beta   90.00
_cell.angle_gamma   90.00
#
_symmetry.space_group_name_H-M   'P 1'
#
loop_
_entity.id
_entity.type
_entity.pdbx_description
1 polymer ?
#
loop_
_entity_poly.entity_id
_entity_poly.type
_entity_poly.pdbx_seq_one_letter_code
_entity_poly.pdbx_strand_id
1 'polypeptide(L)'
;MNRNFLEYTSSILFWKYYREEESYERDLKIYFAYKGLDISNFLLGGAIFGIGLLVSYLFTVLFGIQFIDGVGPVLLQVNFWIGIGISLANYLIQRSVGKKVYQRIWEQRWEARVDKIINWFKVCLHEALREALSENESVERENPEHQNEYRSYFEEKINQDNSEETEIHCILKRFNLPSDTSDMQLIKKEYRKLAKKYHPDMSTGNEDIFKQIVLDFETLKYFFDVKKAG
;
A
#
# COMPACT_ATOMS: atom_id res chain seq x y z
N MET A 1 -2.45 20.60 24.20
CA MET A 1 -3.40 21.68 23.88
C MET A 1 -4.80 21.19 24.23
N ASN A 2 -5.31 21.49 25.44
CA ASN A 2 -6.64 21.08 25.90
C ASN A 2 -7.69 22.04 25.32
N ARG A 3 -8.00 21.89 24.03
CA ARG A 3 -9.22 22.49 23.50
C ARG A 3 -10.38 21.62 23.97
N ASN A 4 -11.36 22.25 24.63
CA ASN A 4 -12.46 21.54 25.25
C ASN A 4 -13.22 20.71 24.19
N PHE A 5 -13.44 19.43 24.48
CA PHE A 5 -14.17 18.49 23.62
C PHE A 5 -15.52 19.06 23.11
N LEU A 6 -16.14 19.97 23.89
CA LEU A 6 -17.34 20.70 23.51
C LEU A 6 -17.19 21.63 22.29
N GLU A 7 -16.02 22.25 22.08
CA GLU A 7 -15.79 23.08 20.90
C GLU A 7 -15.77 22.26 19.61
N TYR A 8 -15.36 21.00 19.68
CA TYR A 8 -15.28 20.15 18.49
C TYR A 8 -16.52 19.33 18.23
N THR A 9 -17.54 19.40 19.08
CA THR A 9 -18.73 18.55 18.94
C THR A 9 -19.98 19.34 18.55
N SER A 10 -19.95 20.67 18.54
CA SER A 10 -21.12 21.50 18.26
C SER A 10 -21.53 21.51 16.78
N SER A 11 -22.81 21.20 16.53
CA SER A 11 -23.47 21.31 15.22
C SER A 11 -23.45 22.75 14.66
N ILE A 12 -23.31 23.76 15.52
CA ILE A 12 -23.17 25.17 15.12
C ILE A 12 -21.79 25.41 14.50
N LEU A 13 -20.76 24.82 15.10
CA LEU A 13 -19.39 25.01 14.64
C LEU A 13 -19.11 24.27 13.33
N PHE A 14 -19.82 23.16 13.06
CA PHE A 14 -19.81 22.52 11.74
C PHE A 14 -20.08 23.53 10.61
N TRP A 15 -21.14 24.33 10.72
CA TRP A 15 -21.51 25.33 9.71
C TRP A 15 -20.54 26.51 9.65
N LYS A 16 -19.98 26.89 10.80
CA LYS A 16 -18.92 27.90 10.86
C LYS A 16 -17.71 27.46 10.06
N TYR A 17 -17.21 26.24 10.29
CA TYR A 17 -16.05 25.70 9.59
C TYR A 17 -16.34 25.43 8.11
N TYR A 18 -17.56 25.03 7.76
CA TYR A 18 -17.94 24.83 6.37
C TYR A 18 -17.86 26.11 5.52
N ARG A 19 -17.98 27.30 6.14
CA ARG A 19 -17.84 28.59 5.45
C ARG A 19 -16.40 29.09 5.37
N GLU A 20 -15.45 28.45 6.05
CA GLU A 20 -14.02 28.81 5.94
C GLU A 20 -13.46 28.41 4.56
N GLU A 21 -12.41 29.09 4.12
CA GLU A 21 -11.70 28.79 2.86
C GLU A 21 -11.17 27.34 2.84
N GLU A 22 -11.12 26.76 1.64
CA GLU A 22 -10.69 25.38 1.45
C GLU A 22 -9.25 25.15 1.92
N SER A 23 -9.11 24.43 3.04
CA SER A 23 -7.82 24.08 3.61
C SER A 23 -7.89 22.73 4.34
N TYR A 24 -6.75 22.05 4.45
CA TYR A 24 -6.66 20.80 5.19
C TYR A 24 -7.03 20.97 6.67
N GLU A 25 -6.67 22.10 7.29
CA GLU A 25 -7.05 22.41 8.67
C GLU A 25 -8.56 22.55 8.82
N ARG A 26 -9.24 23.22 7.88
CA ARG A 26 -10.70 23.31 7.86
C ARG A 26 -11.33 21.92 7.79
N ASP A 27 -10.88 21.09 6.86
CA ASP A 27 -11.44 19.76 6.66
C ASP A 27 -11.26 18.89 7.92
N LEU A 28 -10.14 19.02 8.63
CA LEU A 28 -9.90 18.40 9.94
C LEU A 28 -10.87 18.89 11.03
N LYS A 29 -11.15 20.20 11.09
CA LYS A 29 -12.14 20.76 12.03
C LYS A 29 -13.55 20.22 11.71
N ILE A 30 -13.92 20.16 10.43
CA ILE A 30 -15.20 19.60 9.97
C ILE A 30 -15.29 18.11 10.34
N TYR A 31 -14.20 17.35 10.19
CA TYR A 31 -14.15 15.95 10.58
C TYR A 31 -14.40 15.74 12.08
N PHE A 32 -13.75 16.52 12.94
CA PHE A 32 -13.99 16.43 14.38
C PHE A 32 -15.43 16.84 14.75
N ALA A 33 -15.95 17.90 14.14
CA ALA A 33 -17.34 18.31 14.25
C ALA A 33 -18.31 17.20 13.83
N TYR A 34 -18.00 16.50 12.73
CA TYR A 34 -18.78 15.37 12.23
C TYR A 34 -18.74 14.16 13.18
N LYS A 35 -17.61 13.90 13.86
CA LYS A 35 -17.54 12.81 14.83
C LYS A 35 -18.39 13.08 16.09
N GLY A 36 -18.62 14.36 16.42
CA GLY A 36 -19.46 14.81 17.53
C GLY A 36 -20.94 15.01 17.20
N LEU A 37 -21.35 14.73 15.96
CA LEU A 37 -22.63 15.15 15.41
C LEU A 37 -23.85 14.54 16.13
N ASP A 38 -23.73 13.30 16.56
CA ASP A 38 -24.82 12.59 17.26
C ASP A 38 -25.12 13.25 18.61
N ILE A 39 -24.07 13.59 19.38
CA ILE A 39 -24.20 14.21 20.70
C ILE A 39 -24.76 15.63 20.57
N SER A 40 -24.28 16.43 19.62
CA SER A 40 -24.77 17.80 19.47
C SER A 40 -26.18 17.89 18.92
N ASN A 41 -26.60 17.01 18.00
CA ASN A 41 -27.99 17.00 17.54
C ASN A 41 -28.96 16.54 18.64
N PHE A 42 -28.52 15.63 19.52
CA PHE A 42 -29.28 15.28 20.71
C PHE A 42 -29.47 16.49 21.65
N LEU A 43 -28.39 17.21 21.96
CA LEU A 43 -28.45 18.43 22.78
C LEU A 43 -29.30 19.53 22.15
N LEU A 44 -29.18 19.73 20.82
CA LEU A 44 -29.98 20.70 20.08
C LEU A 44 -31.47 20.35 20.11
N GLY A 45 -31.81 19.07 19.90
CA GLY A 45 -33.19 18.59 20.01
C GLY A 45 -33.76 18.80 21.41
N GLY A 46 -32.99 18.50 22.46
CA GLY A 46 -33.37 18.78 23.84
C GLY A 46 -33.60 20.26 24.11
N ALA A 47 -32.74 21.14 23.59
CA ALA A 47 -32.87 22.59 23.75
C ALA A 47 -34.12 23.15 23.04
N ILE A 48 -34.37 22.73 21.79
CA ILE A 48 -35.57 23.12 21.03
C ILE A 48 -36.84 22.66 21.74
N PHE A 49 -36.84 21.42 22.26
CA PHE A 49 -37.95 20.88 23.02
C PHE A 49 -38.21 21.69 24.31
N GLY A 50 -37.15 22.01 25.06
CA GLY A 50 -37.26 22.85 26.26
C GLY A 50 -37.81 24.24 25.98
N ILE A 51 -37.35 24.89 24.91
CA ILE A 51 -37.90 26.18 24.45
C ILE A 51 -39.38 26.03 24.08
N GLY A 52 -39.75 24.95 23.38
CA GLY A 52 -41.14 24.66 23.04
C GLY A 52 -42.04 24.53 24.28
N LEU A 53 -41.58 23.84 25.33
CA LEU A 53 -42.30 23.73 26.60
C LEU A 53 -42.47 25.09 27.28
N LEU A 54 -41.43 25.92 27.30
CA LEU A 54 -41.49 27.27 27.88
C LEU A 54 -42.48 28.16 27.13
N VAL A 55 -42.46 28.15 25.79
CA VAL A 55 -43.41 28.90 24.96
C VAL A 55 -44.83 28.41 25.20
N SER A 56 -45.04 27.10 25.24
CA SER A 56 -46.35 26.51 25.53
C SER A 56 -46.86 26.91 26.92
N TYR A 57 -45.99 26.92 27.94
CA TYR A 57 -46.34 27.33 29.30
C TYR A 57 -46.73 28.82 29.35
N LEU A 58 -45.92 29.70 28.76
CA LEU A 58 -46.21 31.14 28.68
C LEU A 58 -47.54 31.40 27.96
N PHE A 59 -47.82 30.65 26.90
CA PHE A 59 -49.08 30.75 26.18
C PHE A 59 -50.28 30.36 27.07
N THR A 60 -50.17 29.26 27.82
CA THR A 60 -51.21 28.86 28.79
C THR A 60 -51.44 29.91 29.87
N VAL A 61 -50.38 30.54 30.38
CA VAL A 61 -50.50 31.62 31.38
C VAL A 61 -51.19 32.86 30.80
N LEU A 62 -50.89 33.21 29.55
CA LEU A 62 -51.46 34.40 28.88
C LEU A 62 -52.92 34.24 28.49
N PHE A 63 -53.33 33.06 28.00
CA PHE A 63 -54.66 32.83 27.43
C PHE A 63 -55.63 32.08 28.36
N GLY A 64 -55.16 31.63 29.52
CA GLY A 64 -55.97 30.99 30.55
C GLY A 64 -56.22 29.50 30.35
N ILE A 65 -56.75 28.85 31.40
CA ILE A 65 -56.90 27.38 31.51
C ILE A 65 -57.87 26.80 30.47
N GLN A 66 -58.85 27.57 29.99
CA GLN A 66 -59.83 27.09 29.00
C GLN A 66 -59.20 26.68 27.66
N PHE A 67 -57.96 27.09 27.38
CA PHE A 67 -57.22 26.69 26.19
C PHE A 67 -56.64 25.26 26.30
N ILE A 68 -56.46 24.75 27.53
CA ILE A 68 -55.82 23.47 27.85
C ILE A 68 -56.70 22.29 27.45
N ASP A 69 -58.03 22.40 27.62
CA ASP A 69 -58.93 21.25 27.45
C ASP A 69 -59.16 20.84 25.98
N GLY A 70 -58.77 21.67 25.00
CA GLY A 70 -58.95 21.38 23.58
C GLY A 70 -57.70 21.51 22.71
N VAL A 71 -56.92 22.58 22.89
CA VAL A 71 -55.87 22.96 21.92
C VAL A 71 -54.45 22.72 22.46
N GLY A 72 -54.27 22.80 23.79
CA GLY A 72 -52.98 22.62 24.46
C GLY A 72 -52.26 21.31 24.09
N PRO A 73 -52.89 20.13 24.23
CA PRO A 73 -52.24 18.84 23.92
C PRO A 73 -51.82 18.73 22.45
N VAL A 74 -52.64 19.25 21.53
CA VAL A 74 -52.36 19.22 20.08
C VAL A 74 -51.14 20.08 19.77
N LEU A 75 -51.06 21.30 20.32
CA LEU A 75 -49.90 22.17 20.12
C LEU A 75 -48.61 21.57 20.68
N LEU A 76 -48.68 20.89 21.83
CA LEU A 76 -47.52 20.25 22.45
C LEU A 76 -47.00 19.08 21.60
N GLN A 77 -47.91 18.26 21.06
CA GLN A 77 -47.56 17.20 20.10
C GLN A 77 -46.96 17.78 18.81
N VAL A 78 -47.56 18.83 18.23
CA VAL A 78 -47.06 19.47 17.01
C VAL A 78 -45.66 20.05 17.24
N ASN A 79 -45.43 20.76 18.35
CA ASN A 79 -44.11 21.29 18.69
C ASN A 79 -43.06 20.20 18.89
N PHE A 80 -43.43 19.09 19.53
CA PHE A 80 -42.54 17.93 19.70
C PHE A 80 -42.11 17.36 18.34
N TRP A 81 -43.06 17.12 17.43
CA TRP A 81 -42.75 16.58 16.10
C TRP A 81 -41.98 17.55 15.22
N ILE A 82 -42.27 18.86 15.29
CA ILE A 82 -41.49 19.89 14.59
C ILE A 82 -40.05 19.90 15.10
N GLY A 83 -39.84 19.83 16.42
CA GLY A 83 -38.51 19.78 17.00
C GLY A 83 -37.71 18.55 16.54
N ILE A 84 -38.34 17.37 16.56
CA ILE A 84 -37.74 16.13 16.02
C ILE A 84 -37.42 16.29 14.53
N GLY A 85 -38.35 16.83 13.73
CA GLY A 85 -38.19 17.01 12.30
C GLY A 85 -37.01 17.93 11.96
N ILE A 86 -36.89 19.07 12.64
CA ILE A 86 -35.79 20.03 12.44
C ILE A 86 -34.45 19.40 12.82
N SER A 87 -34.38 18.72 13.99
CA SER A 87 -33.14 18.07 14.43
C SER A 87 -32.73 16.94 13.49
N LEU A 88 -33.68 16.14 13.01
CA LEU A 88 -33.40 15.06 12.07
C LEU A 88 -32.95 15.59 10.70
N ALA A 89 -33.60 16.64 10.20
CA ALA A 89 -33.20 17.29 8.95
C ALA A 89 -31.79 17.87 9.05
N ASN A 90 -31.47 18.59 10.13
CA ASN A 90 -30.14 19.13 10.37
C ASN A 90 -29.08 18.01 10.45
N TYR A 91 -29.39 16.93 11.18
CA TYR A 91 -28.53 15.75 11.26
C TYR A 91 -28.24 15.14 9.88
N LEU A 92 -29.28 14.92 9.06
CA LEU A 92 -29.14 14.30 7.74
C LEU A 92 -28.31 15.16 6.78
N ILE A 93 -28.51 16.48 6.79
CA ILE A 93 -27.72 17.42 5.98
C ILE A 93 -26.26 17.37 6.39
N GLN A 94 -25.98 17.52 7.69
CA GLN A 94 -24.63 17.49 8.22
C GLN A 94 -23.95 16.14 7.98
N ARG A 95 -24.71 15.04 8.02
CA ARG A 95 -24.20 13.70 7.72
C ARG A 95 -23.85 13.52 6.25
N SER A 96 -24.69 14.00 5.34
CA SER A 96 -24.43 13.94 3.90
C SER A 96 -23.20 14.75 3.51
N VAL A 97 -23.09 15.98 4.01
CA VAL A 97 -21.94 16.87 3.75
C VAL A 97 -20.68 16.35 4.43
N GLY A 98 -20.76 15.98 5.71
CA GLY A 98 -19.64 15.45 6.48
C GLY A 98 -19.05 14.17 5.89
N LYS A 99 -19.90 13.28 5.33
CA LYS A 99 -19.43 12.07 4.64
C LYS A 99 -18.55 12.39 3.42
N LYS A 100 -18.91 13.39 2.63
CA LYS A 100 -18.09 13.81 1.45
C LYS A 100 -16.74 14.36 1.88
N VAL A 101 -16.72 15.21 2.91
CA VAL A 101 -15.46 15.75 3.46
C VAL A 101 -14.60 14.63 4.06
N TYR A 102 -15.22 13.67 4.76
CA TYR A 102 -14.53 12.50 5.29
C TYR A 102 -13.85 11.68 4.19
N GLN A 103 -14.56 11.41 3.08
CA GLN A 103 -13.99 10.69 1.94
C GLN A 103 -12.78 11.41 1.37
N ARG A 104 -12.86 12.73 1.18
CA ARG A 104 -11.75 13.54 0.66
C ARG A 104 -10.51 13.48 1.55
N ILE A 105 -10.67 13.62 2.88
CA ILE A 105 -9.55 13.53 3.84
C ILE A 105 -8.97 12.11 3.84
N TRP A 106 -9.84 11.10 3.73
CA TRP A 106 -9.42 9.71 3.73
C TRP A 106 -8.58 9.39 2.48
N GLU A 107 -9.00 9.85 1.31
CA GLU A 107 -8.25 9.72 0.05
C GLU A 107 -6.87 10.38 0.15
N GLN A 108 -6.78 11.63 0.62
CA GLN A 108 -5.50 12.32 0.80
C GLN A 108 -4.56 11.61 1.78
N ARG A 109 -5.10 11.08 2.89
CA ARG A 109 -4.29 10.30 3.85
C ARG A 109 -3.90 8.93 3.29
N TRP A 110 -4.75 8.33 2.48
CA TRP A 110 -4.48 7.05 1.85
C TRP A 110 -3.32 7.18 0.87
N GLU A 111 -3.32 8.18 -0.01
CA GLU A 111 -2.23 8.47 -0.94
C GLU A 111 -0.88 8.63 -0.20
N ALA A 112 -0.84 9.46 0.85
CA ALA A 112 0.37 9.66 1.65
C ALA A 112 0.86 8.37 2.34
N ARG A 113 -0.05 7.48 2.74
CA ARG A 113 0.32 6.18 3.32
C ARG A 113 0.79 5.19 2.26
N VAL A 114 0.13 5.17 1.11
CA VAL A 114 0.50 4.32 -0.04
C VAL A 114 1.92 4.65 -0.48
N ASP A 115 2.28 5.92 -0.59
CA ASP A 115 3.65 6.33 -0.95
C ASP A 115 4.69 5.83 0.07
N LYS A 116 4.36 5.92 1.37
CA LYS A 116 5.23 5.41 2.44
C LYS A 116 5.38 3.89 2.35
N ILE A 117 4.30 3.17 2.06
CA ILE A 117 4.30 1.71 1.90
C ILE A 117 5.11 1.31 0.66
N ILE A 118 4.93 2.00 -0.47
CA ILE A 118 5.68 1.74 -1.71
C ILE A 118 7.18 1.95 -1.49
N ASN A 119 7.58 3.04 -0.82
CA ASN A 119 8.98 3.30 -0.53
C ASN A 119 9.57 2.25 0.41
N TRP A 120 8.84 1.87 1.47
CA TRP A 120 9.25 0.79 2.35
C TRP A 120 9.42 -0.54 1.59
N PHE A 121 8.47 -0.90 0.73
CA PHE A 121 8.52 -2.12 -0.07
C PHE A 121 9.72 -2.14 -1.03
N LYS A 122 10.04 -1.01 -1.67
CA LYS A 122 11.23 -0.89 -2.53
C LYS A 122 12.53 -1.14 -1.76
N VAL A 123 12.65 -0.61 -0.54
CA VAL A 123 13.82 -0.81 0.32
C VAL A 123 13.94 -2.28 0.72
N CYS A 124 12.87 -2.88 1.24
CA CYS A 124 12.88 -4.30 1.62
C CYS A 124 13.19 -5.22 0.44
N LEU A 125 12.63 -4.96 -0.75
CA LEU A 125 12.89 -5.75 -1.94
C LEU A 125 14.36 -5.65 -2.37
N HIS A 126 14.93 -4.44 -2.33
CA HIS A 126 16.33 -4.22 -2.70
C HIS A 126 17.29 -4.94 -1.73
N GLU A 127 16.99 -4.89 -0.44
CA GLU A 127 17.81 -5.52 0.61
C GLU A 127 17.74 -7.05 0.54
N ALA A 128 16.55 -7.63 0.39
CA ALA A 128 16.38 -9.07 0.20
C ALA A 128 17.07 -9.58 -1.09
N LEU A 129 16.99 -8.81 -2.18
CA LEU A 129 17.65 -9.17 -3.43
C LEU A 129 19.18 -9.07 -3.32
N ARG A 130 19.69 -8.08 -2.58
CA ARG A 130 21.12 -7.93 -2.29
C ARG A 130 21.66 -9.09 -1.46
N GLU A 131 20.94 -9.47 -0.42
CA GLU A 131 21.33 -10.58 0.47
C GLU A 131 21.39 -11.90 -0.29
N ALA A 132 20.35 -12.22 -1.08
CA ALA A 132 20.31 -13.41 -1.92
C ALA A 132 21.41 -13.45 -3.01
N LEU A 133 21.84 -12.27 -3.49
CA LEU A 133 22.98 -12.19 -4.41
C LEU A 133 24.32 -12.37 -3.68
N SER A 134 24.49 -11.78 -2.50
CA SER A 134 25.72 -11.92 -1.72
C SER A 134 25.95 -13.33 -1.20
N GLU A 135 24.89 -14.04 -0.82
CA GLU A 135 24.98 -15.41 -0.31
C GLU A 135 25.44 -16.39 -1.40
N ASN A 136 24.98 -16.18 -2.65
CA ASN A 136 25.48 -16.92 -3.82
C ASN A 136 26.96 -16.63 -4.12
N GLU A 137 27.45 -15.43 -3.81
CA GLU A 137 28.84 -15.04 -4.08
C GLU A 137 29.79 -15.57 -2.99
N SER A 138 29.32 -15.75 -1.76
CA SER A 138 30.10 -16.37 -0.67
C SER A 138 30.24 -17.89 -0.80
N VAL A 139 29.25 -18.59 -1.36
CA VAL A 139 29.32 -20.05 -1.58
C VAL A 139 30.33 -20.43 -2.67
N GLU A 140 30.65 -19.52 -3.60
CA GLU A 140 31.72 -19.72 -4.61
C GLU A 140 33.16 -19.62 -4.02
N ARG A 141 33.34 -19.39 -2.70
CA ARG A 141 34.67 -19.21 -2.08
C ARG A 141 35.19 -20.37 -1.21
N GLU A 142 34.50 -21.50 -1.08
CA GLU A 142 34.95 -22.59 -0.19
C GLU A 142 35.28 -23.89 -0.94
N ASN A 143 36.49 -23.96 -1.53
CA ASN A 143 37.45 -25.08 -1.45
C ASN A 143 38.50 -25.00 -2.60
N PRO A 144 39.74 -24.53 -2.33
CA PRO A 144 40.77 -24.39 -3.36
C PRO A 144 41.22 -25.73 -3.99
N GLU A 145 41.01 -26.87 -3.32
CA GLU A 145 41.32 -28.19 -3.89
C GLU A 145 40.35 -28.57 -5.02
N HIS A 146 39.05 -28.32 -4.82
CA HIS A 146 38.02 -28.61 -5.83
C HIS A 146 38.16 -27.70 -7.05
N GLN A 147 38.67 -26.47 -6.88
CA GLN A 147 38.92 -25.54 -7.96
C GLN A 147 40.11 -25.96 -8.84
N ASN A 148 41.14 -26.57 -8.23
CA ASN A 148 42.32 -27.07 -8.95
C ASN A 148 42.03 -28.35 -9.73
N GLU A 149 41.30 -29.31 -9.16
CA GLU A 149 40.91 -30.55 -9.86
C GLU A 149 40.05 -30.25 -11.10
N TYR A 150 39.09 -29.33 -10.94
CA TYR A 150 38.26 -28.83 -12.03
C TYR A 150 39.08 -28.12 -13.12
N ARG A 151 40.04 -27.29 -12.72
CA ARG A 151 40.91 -26.57 -13.65
C ARG A 151 41.74 -27.53 -14.51
N SER A 152 42.31 -28.57 -13.91
CA SER A 152 43.07 -29.59 -14.64
C SER A 152 42.24 -30.36 -15.66
N TYR A 153 40.97 -30.69 -15.35
CA TYR A 153 40.07 -31.37 -16.29
C TYR A 153 39.76 -30.52 -17.53
N PHE A 154 39.50 -29.22 -17.35
CA PHE A 154 39.22 -28.31 -18.47
C PHE A 154 40.48 -27.98 -19.28
N GLU A 155 41.64 -27.84 -18.63
CA GLU A 155 42.92 -27.65 -19.34
C GLU A 155 43.27 -28.85 -20.23
N GLU A 156 43.02 -30.09 -19.77
CA GLU A 156 43.24 -31.28 -20.61
C GLU A 156 42.25 -31.33 -21.79
N LYS A 157 40.97 -31.02 -21.55
CA LYS A 157 39.93 -31.07 -22.58
C LYS A 157 40.11 -30.00 -23.66
N ILE A 158 40.52 -28.78 -23.29
CA ILE A 158 40.72 -27.67 -24.22
C ILE A 158 42.00 -27.88 -25.05
N ASN A 159 43.08 -28.40 -24.44
CA ASN A 159 44.35 -28.61 -25.15
C ASN A 159 44.34 -29.80 -26.15
N GLN A 160 43.33 -30.68 -26.11
CA GLN A 160 43.25 -31.84 -26.99
C GLN A 160 42.67 -31.55 -28.39
N ASP A 161 42.01 -30.41 -28.62
CA ASP A 161 41.40 -30.08 -29.90
C ASP A 161 41.80 -28.68 -30.40
N ASN A 162 42.34 -28.59 -31.61
CA ASN A 162 42.63 -27.32 -32.33
C ASN A 162 41.34 -26.56 -32.77
N SER A 163 40.25 -26.69 -32.01
CA SER A 163 38.88 -26.28 -32.36
C SER A 163 38.20 -25.47 -31.24
N GLU A 164 38.97 -24.81 -30.37
CA GLU A 164 38.47 -24.09 -29.19
C GLU A 164 37.41 -23.03 -29.52
N GLU A 165 37.65 -22.20 -30.53
CA GLU A 165 36.71 -21.14 -30.94
C GLU A 165 35.38 -21.71 -31.45
N THR A 166 35.43 -22.90 -32.04
CA THR A 166 34.26 -23.58 -32.58
C THR A 166 33.39 -24.18 -31.46
N GLU A 167 34.02 -24.65 -30.37
CA GLU A 167 33.31 -25.17 -29.19
C GLU A 167 32.62 -24.04 -28.41
N ILE A 168 33.33 -22.92 -28.15
CA ILE A 168 32.77 -21.75 -27.47
C ILE A 168 31.58 -21.18 -28.24
N HIS A 169 31.69 -21.08 -29.57
CA HIS A 169 30.58 -20.65 -30.43
C HIS A 169 29.37 -21.60 -30.33
N CYS A 170 29.59 -22.91 -30.24
CA CYS A 170 28.52 -23.88 -30.06
C CYS A 170 27.82 -23.72 -28.69
N ILE A 171 28.59 -23.46 -27.65
CA ILE A 171 28.06 -23.24 -26.29
C ILE A 171 27.25 -21.94 -26.23
N LEU A 172 27.78 -20.82 -26.74
CA LEU A 172 27.06 -19.53 -26.78
C LEU A 172 25.75 -19.65 -27.54
N LYS A 173 25.75 -20.37 -28.67
CA LYS A 173 24.53 -20.64 -29.43
C LYS A 173 23.49 -21.44 -28.62
N ARG A 174 23.92 -22.42 -27.81
CA ARG A 174 23.03 -23.18 -26.92
C ARG A 174 22.41 -22.29 -25.83
N PHE A 175 23.14 -21.27 -25.40
CA PHE A 175 22.67 -20.26 -24.44
C PHE A 175 21.79 -19.19 -25.12
N ASN A 176 21.52 -19.32 -26.43
CA ASN A 176 20.86 -18.33 -27.27
C ASN A 176 21.55 -16.96 -27.25
N LEU A 177 22.88 -16.98 -27.12
CA LEU A 177 23.71 -15.78 -27.13
C LEU A 177 24.41 -15.61 -28.49
N PRO A 178 24.61 -14.36 -28.94
CA PRO A 178 25.49 -14.06 -30.06
C PRO A 178 26.92 -14.59 -29.85
N SER A 179 27.57 -15.03 -30.91
CA SER A 179 28.89 -15.67 -30.86
C SER A 179 30.03 -14.71 -30.46
N ASP A 180 29.80 -13.41 -30.57
CA ASP A 180 30.68 -12.33 -30.13
C ASP A 180 30.44 -11.92 -28.67
N THR A 181 29.50 -12.56 -27.97
CA THR A 181 29.19 -12.25 -26.58
C THR A 181 30.36 -12.63 -25.67
N SER A 182 30.89 -11.64 -24.97
CA SER A 182 31.90 -11.83 -23.92
C SER A 182 31.51 -11.20 -22.58
N ASP A 183 30.28 -10.71 -22.46
CA ASP A 183 29.73 -10.19 -21.21
C ASP A 183 29.31 -11.34 -20.28
N MET A 184 30.11 -11.56 -19.24
CA MET A 184 29.87 -12.60 -18.24
C MET A 184 28.54 -12.40 -17.49
N GLN A 185 28.05 -11.17 -17.32
CA GLN A 185 26.77 -10.92 -16.64
C GLN A 185 25.59 -11.43 -17.49
N LEU A 186 25.65 -11.23 -18.80
CA LEU A 186 24.65 -11.77 -19.73
C LEU A 186 24.69 -13.30 -19.78
N ILE A 187 25.89 -13.89 -19.83
CA ILE A 187 26.06 -15.34 -19.80
C ILE A 187 25.49 -15.93 -18.50
N LYS A 188 25.81 -15.34 -17.34
CA LYS A 188 25.26 -15.74 -16.02
C LYS A 188 23.73 -15.64 -15.99
N LYS A 189 23.16 -14.62 -16.62
CA LYS A 189 21.70 -14.43 -16.67
C LYS A 189 21.01 -15.53 -17.47
N GLU A 190 21.53 -15.88 -18.64
CA GLU A 190 20.96 -16.95 -19.47
C GLU A 190 21.21 -18.33 -18.85
N TYR A 191 22.38 -18.56 -18.26
CA TYR A 191 22.66 -19.74 -17.44
C TYR A 191 21.57 -19.95 -16.38
N ARG A 192 21.29 -18.94 -15.55
CA ARG A 192 20.29 -19.04 -14.46
C ARG A 192 18.90 -19.38 -14.99
N LYS A 193 18.52 -18.85 -16.15
CA LYS A 193 17.23 -19.19 -16.79
C LYS A 193 17.19 -20.64 -17.24
N LEU A 194 18.24 -21.12 -17.90
CA LEU A 194 18.33 -22.50 -18.38
C LEU A 194 18.43 -23.49 -17.22
N ALA A 195 19.28 -23.21 -16.24
CA ALA A 195 19.43 -23.97 -15.00
C ALA A 195 18.09 -24.10 -14.28
N LYS A 196 17.35 -23.00 -14.07
CA LYS A 196 16.02 -23.04 -13.44
C LYS A 196 14.99 -23.82 -14.27
N LYS A 197 15.10 -23.81 -15.60
CA LYS A 197 14.16 -24.53 -16.48
C LYS A 197 14.39 -26.04 -16.45
N TYR A 198 15.65 -26.47 -16.43
CA TYR A 198 16.04 -27.87 -16.55
C TYR A 198 16.49 -28.51 -15.23
N HIS A 199 16.44 -27.78 -14.10
CA HIS A 199 16.77 -28.31 -12.78
C HIS A 199 15.99 -29.60 -12.49
N PRO A 200 16.61 -30.67 -11.96
CA PRO A 200 15.95 -31.95 -11.73
C PRO A 200 14.71 -31.85 -10.83
N ASP A 201 14.70 -30.89 -9.90
CA ASP A 201 13.55 -30.65 -8.99
C ASP A 201 12.36 -29.94 -9.65
N MET A 202 12.49 -29.47 -10.90
CA MET A 202 11.42 -28.77 -11.61
C MET A 202 10.59 -29.76 -12.43
N SER A 203 9.31 -29.45 -12.65
CA SER A 203 8.41 -30.32 -13.41
C SER A 203 8.83 -30.55 -14.87
N THR A 204 9.66 -29.68 -15.42
CA THR A 204 10.28 -29.80 -16.75
C THR A 204 11.77 -30.17 -16.68
N GLY A 205 12.23 -30.67 -15.53
CA GLY A 205 13.62 -30.97 -15.24
C GLY A 205 14.19 -32.10 -16.09
N ASN A 206 15.48 -32.01 -16.40
CA ASN A 206 16.24 -33.09 -17.03
C ASN A 206 17.68 -33.03 -16.52
N GLU A 207 18.09 -34.05 -15.77
CA GLU A 207 19.38 -34.10 -15.07
C GLU A 207 20.58 -34.06 -16.05
N ASP A 208 20.50 -34.78 -17.16
CA ASP A 208 21.59 -34.84 -18.15
C ASP A 208 21.79 -33.49 -18.85
N ILE A 209 20.68 -32.84 -19.23
CA ILE A 209 20.70 -31.50 -19.81
C ILE A 209 21.23 -30.49 -18.79
N PHE A 210 20.82 -30.61 -17.52
CA PHE A 210 21.30 -29.74 -16.46
C PHE A 210 22.80 -29.85 -16.25
N LYS A 211 23.34 -31.08 -16.15
CA LYS A 211 24.79 -31.34 -16.07
C LYS A 211 25.53 -30.72 -17.24
N GLN A 212 24.98 -30.84 -18.44
CA GLN A 212 25.61 -30.27 -19.63
C GLN A 212 25.60 -28.73 -19.62
N ILE A 213 24.52 -28.09 -19.17
CA ILE A 213 24.45 -26.63 -19.01
C ILE A 213 25.46 -26.12 -17.98
N VAL A 214 25.66 -26.86 -16.89
CA VAL A 214 26.66 -26.52 -15.86
C VAL A 214 28.07 -26.58 -16.45
N LEU A 215 28.42 -27.68 -17.12
CA LEU A 215 29.73 -27.84 -17.77
C LEU A 215 30.00 -26.78 -18.84
N ASP A 216 29.00 -26.48 -19.66
CA ASP A 216 29.05 -25.44 -20.68
C ASP A 216 29.33 -24.05 -20.05
N PHE A 217 28.63 -23.72 -18.97
CA PHE A 217 28.82 -22.45 -18.27
C PHE A 217 30.22 -22.33 -17.64
N GLU A 218 30.72 -23.41 -17.03
CA GLU A 218 32.07 -23.44 -16.46
C GLU A 218 33.15 -23.31 -17.54
N THR A 219 32.93 -23.90 -18.72
CA THR A 219 33.82 -23.76 -19.87
C THR A 219 33.90 -22.31 -20.34
N LEU A 220 32.75 -21.63 -20.47
CA LEU A 220 32.70 -20.20 -20.79
C LEU A 220 33.38 -19.36 -19.72
N LYS A 221 33.14 -19.66 -18.44
CA LYS A 221 33.76 -18.97 -17.30
C LYS A 221 35.27 -19.07 -17.39
N TYR A 222 35.81 -20.28 -17.56
CA TYR A 222 37.24 -20.51 -17.70
C TYR A 222 37.83 -19.77 -18.91
N PHE A 223 37.19 -19.88 -20.08
CA PHE A 223 37.68 -19.25 -21.32
C PHE A 223 37.78 -17.73 -21.18
N PHE A 224 36.77 -17.07 -20.63
CA PHE A 224 36.76 -15.61 -20.47
C PHE A 224 37.57 -15.11 -19.27
N ASP A 225 37.68 -15.87 -18.18
CA ASP A 225 38.44 -15.46 -16.99
C ASP A 225 39.96 -15.69 -17.16
N VAL A 226 40.39 -16.76 -17.83
CA VAL A 226 41.82 -17.13 -17.96
C VAL A 226 42.45 -16.56 -19.23
N LYS A 227 41.77 -16.62 -20.38
CA LYS A 227 42.38 -16.31 -21.69
C LYS A 227 42.33 -14.82 -22.08
N LYS A 228 41.43 -14.03 -21.48
CA LYS A 228 41.36 -12.57 -21.69
C LYS A 228 42.22 -11.76 -20.70
N ALA A 229 42.77 -12.41 -19.68
CA ALA A 229 43.64 -11.79 -18.67
C ALA A 229 45.15 -11.88 -19.01
N GLY A 230 45.52 -12.67 -20.02
CA GLY A 230 46.86 -12.74 -20.59
C GLY A 230 46.91 -12.12 -21.98
#